data_AF-A0A662WRI9-F1
#
_entry.id   AF-A0A662WRI9-F1
#
_cell.length_a   1.000
_cell.length_b   1.000
_cell.length_c   1.000
_cell.angle_alpha   90.00
_cell.angle_beta   90.00
_cell.angle_gamma   90.00
#
_symmetry.space_group_name_H-M   'P 1'
#
loop_
_entity.id
_entity.type
_entity.pdbx_description
1 polymer ?
#
loop_
_entity_poly.entity_id
_entity_poly.type
_entity_poly.pdbx_seq_one_letter_code
_entity_poly.pdbx_strand_id
1 'polypeptide(L)'
;MDGWMQKPWSVTEEMWKRKAKGLEDQYQRLLSDHQDLRLEKAKMMGELRVLQRYKESAEDTIGREAAGRKMEHKDKVSATTKLEQYIKKYERECERGFTLERENAFLMEQVSNIKGETEKRLDLIKELEDSQKRNARQKDKLRELEVVGIEHENAILELKEKMQKLKRKLAAAEEDAADKAEEAKNLAVRLAVRLSLEAIERSVNMVLTTPSCLLLMQAVESAWEAARGQNKTALHELKKKCVACTLGLSTVKSETKHASYRIHALDVEVETAQTKLRQKDRVIEELRETNVLLKKDVSRLTSRLEDLSASLSATRELVGEKDEELERKSEQLRNKKTEVKTLERIDDSSKDRIEDLVCHVSELQQQLLDSQKEYLHKVKKDELTREKVRARDRAEISKELETLHKPRRCKNCNETFTAKSNTSLSCSFHPGRFVARKYPLEGYQWSCCQKRELSSRPCKFAGRHAESKLLD
;
A
#
# COMPACT_ATOMS: atom_id res chain seq x y z
N MET A 1 -16.46 32.82 -134.03
CA MET A 1 -17.68 32.03 -134.29
C MET A 1 -18.06 31.41 -132.96
N ASP A 2 -19.10 31.81 -132.25
CA ASP A 2 -20.16 32.79 -132.53
C ASP A 2 -20.38 33.66 -131.26
N GLY A 3 -20.92 34.87 -131.30
CA GLY A 3 -21.83 35.46 -132.30
C GLY A 3 -23.19 35.85 -131.70
N TRP A 4 -23.28 36.08 -130.39
CA TRP A 4 -24.44 36.70 -129.73
C TRP A 4 -24.00 37.91 -128.91
N MET A 5 -24.41 39.10 -129.35
CA MET A 5 -24.18 40.34 -128.61
C MET A 5 -24.92 40.30 -127.26
N GLN A 6 -24.18 40.55 -126.18
CA GLN A 6 -24.80 40.94 -124.92
C GLN A 6 -25.48 42.30 -125.13
N LYS A 7 -26.83 42.32 -125.14
CA LYS A 7 -27.57 43.57 -124.94
C LYS A 7 -27.14 44.19 -123.61
N PRO A 8 -27.01 45.53 -123.52
CA PRO A 8 -26.91 46.19 -122.22
C PRO A 8 -28.11 45.76 -121.36
N TRP A 9 -27.84 45.20 -120.20
CA TRP A 9 -28.87 44.84 -119.23
C TRP A 9 -29.64 46.11 -118.87
N SER A 10 -30.97 46.05 -118.82
CA SER A 10 -31.72 47.23 -118.39
C SER A 10 -31.33 47.59 -116.95
N VAL A 11 -31.33 48.87 -116.58
CA VAL A 11 -30.86 49.33 -115.26
C VAL A 11 -31.56 48.59 -114.10
N THR A 12 -32.83 48.26 -114.28
CA THR A 12 -33.63 47.40 -113.40
C THR A 12 -33.07 45.98 -113.24
N GLU A 13 -32.59 45.38 -114.32
CA GLU A 13 -32.09 44.00 -114.36
C GLU A 13 -30.69 43.89 -113.75
N GLU A 14 -29.83 44.90 -113.92
CA GLU A 14 -28.58 45.02 -113.14
C GLU A 14 -28.85 45.18 -111.64
N MET A 15 -29.86 45.99 -111.26
CA MET A 15 -30.25 46.18 -109.88
C MET A 15 -30.72 44.85 -109.24
N TRP A 16 -31.55 44.09 -109.94
CA TRP A 16 -31.98 42.77 -109.48
C TRP A 16 -30.83 41.77 -109.39
N LYS A 17 -29.86 41.79 -110.32
CA LYS A 17 -28.64 40.98 -110.21
C LYS A 17 -27.77 41.37 -109.02
N ARG A 18 -27.56 42.67 -108.76
CA ARG A 18 -26.84 43.14 -107.57
C ARG A 18 -27.54 42.73 -106.28
N LYS A 19 -28.88 42.79 -106.24
CA LYS A 19 -29.69 42.36 -105.08
C LYS A 19 -29.67 40.84 -104.88
N ALA A 20 -29.78 40.06 -105.96
CA ALA A 20 -29.68 38.60 -105.92
C ALA A 20 -28.29 38.15 -105.47
N LYS A 21 -27.22 38.74 -106.03
CA LYS A 21 -25.84 38.49 -105.59
C LYS A 21 -25.62 38.91 -104.13
N GLY A 22 -26.17 40.04 -103.69
CA GLY A 22 -26.09 40.46 -102.29
C GLY A 22 -26.79 39.51 -101.32
N LEU A 23 -27.91 38.89 -101.74
CA LEU A 23 -28.59 37.84 -100.98
C LEU A 23 -27.82 36.51 -101.01
N GLU A 24 -27.19 36.17 -102.13
CA GLU A 24 -26.31 35.00 -102.27
C GLU A 24 -25.06 35.14 -101.40
N ASP A 25 -24.40 36.31 -101.41
CA ASP A 25 -23.27 36.64 -100.54
C ASP A 25 -23.68 36.59 -99.04
N GLN A 26 -24.89 37.05 -98.68
CA GLN A 26 -25.44 36.92 -97.32
C GLN A 26 -25.71 35.46 -96.93
N TYR A 27 -26.26 34.66 -97.85
CA TYR A 27 -26.54 33.24 -97.61
C TYR A 27 -25.24 32.42 -97.47
N GLN A 28 -24.22 32.69 -98.29
CA GLN A 28 -22.90 32.08 -98.17
C GLN A 28 -22.20 32.45 -96.86
N ARG A 29 -22.32 33.71 -96.40
CA ARG A 29 -21.85 34.12 -95.06
C ARG A 29 -22.56 33.34 -93.95
N LEU A 30 -23.89 33.29 -93.97
CA LEU A 30 -24.68 32.52 -93.00
C LEU A 30 -24.31 31.02 -92.97
N LEU A 31 -23.98 30.42 -94.12
CA LEU A 31 -23.47 29.05 -94.20
C LEU A 31 -22.06 28.91 -93.59
N SER A 32 -21.17 29.89 -93.80
CA SER A 32 -19.84 29.93 -93.17
C SER A 32 -19.98 30.09 -91.65
N ASP A 33 -20.73 31.09 -91.18
CA ASP A 33 -20.97 31.36 -89.76
C ASP A 33 -21.57 30.12 -89.07
N HIS A 34 -22.51 29.42 -89.73
CA HIS A 34 -23.06 28.17 -89.21
C HIS A 34 -22.03 27.02 -89.19
N GLN A 35 -21.12 26.95 -90.17
CA GLN A 35 -20.04 25.98 -90.17
C GLN A 35 -19.04 26.25 -89.04
N ASP A 36 -18.65 27.51 -88.84
CA ASP A 36 -17.73 27.94 -87.79
C ASP A 36 -18.32 27.70 -86.40
N LEU A 37 -19.60 28.04 -86.17
CA LEU A 37 -20.32 27.71 -84.94
C LEU A 37 -20.42 26.20 -84.67
N ARG A 38 -20.51 25.35 -85.73
CA ARG A 38 -20.46 23.89 -85.56
C ARG A 38 -19.07 23.41 -85.14
N LEU A 39 -18.01 23.97 -85.71
CA LEU A 39 -16.62 23.65 -85.36
C LEU A 39 -16.30 24.11 -83.92
N GLU A 40 -16.71 25.32 -83.55
CA GLU A 40 -16.51 25.87 -82.21
C GLU A 40 -17.31 25.09 -81.15
N LYS A 41 -18.57 24.73 -81.43
CA LYS A 41 -19.33 23.80 -80.58
C LYS A 41 -18.63 22.45 -80.42
N ALA A 42 -18.05 21.90 -81.49
CA ALA A 42 -17.31 20.64 -81.42
C ALA A 42 -16.04 20.76 -80.56
N LYS A 43 -15.32 21.89 -80.67
CA LYS A 43 -14.16 22.22 -79.83
C LYS A 43 -14.54 22.32 -78.35
N MET A 44 -15.56 23.11 -78.01
CA MET A 44 -16.09 23.25 -76.64
C MET A 44 -16.54 21.90 -76.06
N MET A 45 -17.18 21.04 -76.86
CA MET A 45 -17.55 19.68 -76.45
C MET A 45 -16.34 18.72 -76.31
N GLY A 46 -15.19 19.04 -76.91
CA GLY A 46 -13.92 18.37 -76.66
C GLY A 46 -13.33 18.81 -75.32
N GLU A 47 -13.21 20.12 -75.11
CA GLU A 47 -12.68 20.74 -73.88
C GLU A 47 -13.51 20.32 -72.65
N LEU A 48 -14.84 20.34 -72.74
CA LEU A 48 -15.74 19.86 -71.67
C LEU A 48 -15.44 18.41 -71.27
N ARG A 49 -15.24 17.51 -72.24
CA ARG A 49 -14.93 16.09 -71.98
C ARG A 49 -13.54 15.90 -71.36
N VAL A 50 -12.58 16.77 -71.68
CA VAL A 50 -11.25 16.78 -71.04
C VAL A 50 -11.37 17.25 -69.59
N LEU A 51 -12.09 18.35 -69.33
CA LEU A 51 -12.35 18.86 -67.99
C LEU A 51 -13.12 17.86 -67.11
N GLN A 52 -14.09 17.13 -67.69
CA GLN A 52 -14.83 16.07 -67.00
C GLN A 52 -13.88 14.97 -66.49
N ARG A 53 -12.95 14.49 -67.33
CA ARG A 53 -11.94 13.48 -66.93
C ARG A 53 -10.96 14.01 -65.87
N TYR A 54 -10.56 15.28 -65.97
CA TYR A 54 -9.73 15.91 -64.94
C TYR A 54 -10.46 15.98 -63.59
N LYS A 55 -11.77 16.31 -63.61
CA LYS A 55 -12.62 16.30 -62.41
C LYS A 55 -12.71 14.89 -61.82
N GLU A 56 -13.06 13.89 -62.62
CA GLU A 56 -13.16 12.47 -62.19
C GLU A 56 -11.82 11.99 -61.57
N SER A 57 -10.69 12.26 -62.24
CA SER A 57 -9.36 11.90 -61.74
C SER A 57 -8.97 12.63 -60.45
N ALA A 58 -9.38 13.90 -60.29
CA ALA A 58 -9.19 14.65 -59.06
C ALA A 58 -10.06 14.11 -57.91
N GLU A 59 -11.32 13.79 -58.17
CA GLU A 59 -12.25 13.19 -57.21
C GLU A 59 -11.74 11.80 -56.74
N ASP A 60 -11.24 10.94 -57.65
CA ASP A 60 -10.60 9.66 -57.33
C ASP A 60 -9.31 9.82 -56.49
N THR A 61 -8.55 10.89 -56.73
CA THR A 61 -7.31 11.16 -55.99
C THR A 61 -7.60 11.69 -54.59
N ILE A 62 -8.53 12.63 -54.45
CA ILE A 62 -9.06 13.10 -53.17
C ILE A 62 -9.68 11.94 -52.37
N GLY A 63 -10.44 11.06 -53.03
CA GLY A 63 -11.03 9.87 -52.42
C GLY A 63 -9.98 8.90 -51.85
N ARG A 64 -8.92 8.62 -52.62
CA ARG A 64 -7.78 7.79 -52.16
C ARG A 64 -7.02 8.43 -51.00
N GLU A 65 -6.73 9.73 -51.05
CA GLU A 65 -6.11 10.44 -49.93
C GLU A 65 -6.98 10.43 -48.67
N ALA A 66 -8.28 10.66 -48.81
CA ALA A 66 -9.21 10.64 -47.67
C ALA A 66 -9.32 9.24 -47.05
N ALA A 67 -9.27 8.18 -47.86
CA ALA A 67 -9.19 6.81 -47.38
C ALA A 67 -7.85 6.53 -46.65
N GLY A 68 -6.72 6.97 -47.21
CA GLY A 68 -5.41 6.87 -46.59
C GLY A 68 -5.33 7.57 -45.23
N ARG A 69 -5.75 8.83 -45.15
CA ARG A 69 -5.80 9.60 -43.88
C ARG A 69 -6.71 8.94 -42.84
N LYS A 70 -7.84 8.33 -43.25
CA LYS A 70 -8.71 7.56 -42.34
C LYS A 70 -8.02 6.30 -41.80
N MET A 71 -7.24 5.60 -42.64
CA MET A 71 -6.48 4.43 -42.23
C MET A 71 -5.35 4.82 -41.26
N GLU A 72 -4.55 5.84 -41.59
CA GLU A 72 -3.53 6.37 -40.67
C GLU A 72 -4.12 6.81 -39.33
N HIS A 73 -5.28 7.49 -39.32
CA HIS A 73 -5.93 7.89 -38.09
C HIS A 73 -6.36 6.67 -37.26
N LYS A 74 -6.89 5.62 -37.89
CA LYS A 74 -7.25 4.37 -37.22
C LYS A 74 -6.02 3.68 -36.62
N ASP A 75 -4.90 3.67 -37.33
CA ASP A 75 -3.65 3.08 -36.85
C ASP A 75 -3.03 3.91 -35.71
N LYS A 76 -3.08 5.24 -35.79
CA LYS A 76 -2.70 6.16 -34.71
C LYS A 76 -3.54 5.92 -33.45
N VAL A 77 -4.86 5.82 -33.58
CA VAL A 77 -5.76 5.47 -32.45
C VAL A 77 -5.46 4.09 -31.88
N SER A 78 -5.21 3.08 -32.71
CA SER A 78 -4.83 1.74 -32.22
C SER A 78 -3.49 1.76 -31.48
N ALA A 79 -2.53 2.57 -31.94
CA ALA A 79 -1.24 2.75 -31.28
C ALA A 79 -1.39 3.47 -29.92
N THR A 80 -2.18 4.56 -29.85
CA THR A 80 -2.40 5.27 -28.57
C THR A 80 -3.13 4.39 -27.56
N THR A 81 -4.17 3.66 -27.94
CA THR A 81 -4.86 2.73 -27.03
C THR A 81 -3.94 1.61 -26.52
N LYS A 82 -3.04 1.07 -27.34
CA LYS A 82 -2.02 0.11 -26.88
C LYS A 82 -1.04 0.75 -25.91
N LEU A 83 -0.63 2.00 -26.15
CA LEU A 83 0.32 2.73 -25.31
C LEU A 83 -0.30 3.07 -23.94
N GLU A 84 -1.58 3.47 -23.91
CA GLU A 84 -2.36 3.63 -22.67
C GLU A 84 -2.50 2.31 -21.88
N GLN A 85 -2.67 1.18 -22.55
CA GLN A 85 -2.69 -0.14 -21.90
C GLN A 85 -1.34 -0.49 -21.26
N TYR A 86 -0.22 -0.16 -21.93
CA TYR A 86 1.12 -0.34 -21.37
C TYR A 86 1.37 0.59 -20.18
N ILE A 87 0.96 1.86 -20.25
CA ILE A 87 1.03 2.81 -19.13
C ILE A 87 0.25 2.27 -17.93
N LYS A 88 -1.02 1.89 -18.11
CA LYS A 88 -1.85 1.30 -17.04
C LYS A 88 -1.29 0.00 -16.47
N LYS A 89 -0.53 -0.78 -17.26
CA LYS A 89 0.18 -1.96 -16.74
C LYS A 89 1.40 -1.55 -15.92
N TYR A 90 2.19 -0.59 -16.40
CA TYR A 90 3.37 -0.07 -15.71
C TYR A 90 2.99 0.57 -14.36
N GLU A 91 1.92 1.38 -14.32
CA GLU A 91 1.37 1.97 -13.09
C GLU A 91 1.07 0.91 -12.03
N ARG A 92 0.40 -0.19 -12.40
CA ARG A 92 0.10 -1.30 -11.47
C ARG A 92 1.36 -2.03 -10.98
N GLU A 93 2.37 -2.20 -11.83
CA GLU A 93 3.64 -2.80 -11.39
C GLU A 93 4.43 -1.84 -10.48
N CYS A 94 4.32 -0.52 -10.67
CA CYS A 94 4.85 0.48 -9.73
C CYS A 94 4.11 0.48 -8.39
N GLU A 95 2.77 0.42 -8.39
CA GLU A 95 1.96 0.25 -7.17
C GLU A 95 2.34 -1.03 -6.43
N ARG A 96 2.50 -2.14 -7.16
CA ARG A 96 2.98 -3.42 -6.62
C ARG A 96 4.39 -3.31 -6.04
N GLY A 97 5.31 -2.64 -6.74
CA GLY A 97 6.65 -2.35 -6.25
C GLY A 97 6.61 -1.61 -4.92
N PHE A 98 5.82 -0.52 -4.83
CA PHE A 98 5.64 0.25 -3.61
C PHE A 98 5.04 -0.57 -2.45
N THR A 99 4.08 -1.48 -2.72
CA THR A 99 3.58 -2.40 -1.68
C THR A 99 4.66 -3.35 -1.17
N LEU A 100 5.48 -3.92 -2.07
CA LEU A 100 6.56 -4.83 -1.71
C LEU A 100 7.70 -4.10 -0.97
N GLU A 101 8.03 -2.87 -1.35
CA GLU A 101 9.01 -2.03 -0.62
C GLU A 101 8.55 -1.76 0.81
N ARG A 102 7.26 -1.47 1.00
CA ARG A 102 6.66 -1.25 2.33
C ARG A 102 6.64 -2.52 3.17
N GLU A 103 6.30 -3.67 2.59
CA GLU A 103 6.37 -4.97 3.27
C GLU A 103 7.81 -5.32 3.66
N ASN A 104 8.77 -5.08 2.77
CA ASN A 104 10.19 -5.34 3.01
C ASN A 104 10.75 -4.43 4.13
N ALA A 105 10.37 -3.15 4.17
CA ALA A 105 10.72 -2.23 5.26
C ALA A 105 10.18 -2.73 6.62
N PHE A 106 8.93 -3.20 6.67
CA PHE A 106 8.31 -3.76 7.87
C PHE A 106 8.97 -5.08 8.33
N LEU A 107 9.38 -5.94 7.39
CA LEU A 107 10.15 -7.16 7.70
C LEU A 107 11.55 -6.83 8.23
N MET A 108 12.24 -5.83 7.65
CA MET A 108 13.53 -5.37 8.13
C MET A 108 13.46 -4.79 9.55
N GLU A 109 12.40 -4.06 9.88
CA GLU A 109 12.15 -3.57 11.25
C GLU A 109 11.94 -4.73 12.23
N GLN A 110 11.12 -5.73 11.87
CA GLN A 110 10.94 -6.93 12.70
C GLN A 110 12.24 -7.71 12.90
N VAL A 111 13.06 -7.88 11.87
CA VAL A 111 14.37 -8.54 11.96
C VAL A 111 15.31 -7.76 12.89
N SER A 112 15.30 -6.43 12.82
CA SER A 112 16.06 -5.57 13.73
C SER A 112 15.64 -5.75 15.19
N ASN A 113 14.32 -5.77 15.44
CA ASN A 113 13.76 -5.99 16.78
C ASN A 113 14.12 -7.38 17.34
N ILE A 114 13.96 -8.44 16.54
CA ILE A 114 14.35 -9.82 16.92
C ILE A 114 15.85 -9.91 17.20
N LYS A 115 16.69 -9.21 16.42
CA LYS A 115 18.13 -9.15 16.65
C LYS A 115 18.45 -8.49 18.00
N GLY A 116 17.85 -7.33 18.28
CA GLY A 116 18.03 -6.63 19.55
C GLY A 116 17.50 -7.42 20.78
N GLU A 117 16.43 -8.19 20.62
CA GLU A 117 16.00 -9.16 21.65
C GLU A 117 17.00 -10.31 21.83
N THR A 118 17.58 -10.81 20.75
CA THR A 118 18.56 -11.90 20.79
C THR A 118 19.85 -11.46 21.46
N GLU A 119 20.32 -10.24 21.18
CA GLU A 119 21.46 -9.61 21.86
C GLU A 119 21.19 -9.50 23.38
N LYS A 120 20.01 -8.99 23.80
CA LYS A 120 19.61 -8.94 25.22
C LYS A 120 19.55 -10.34 25.88
N ARG A 121 19.10 -11.37 25.16
CA ARG A 121 19.08 -12.76 25.66
C ARG A 121 20.49 -13.31 25.86
N LEU A 122 21.43 -12.98 24.99
CA LEU A 122 22.84 -13.36 25.13
C LEU A 122 23.50 -12.71 26.35
N ASP A 123 23.21 -11.42 26.60
CA ASP A 123 23.69 -10.72 27.80
C ASP A 123 23.14 -11.37 29.09
N LEU A 124 21.85 -11.69 29.14
CA LEU A 124 21.24 -12.39 30.28
C LEU A 124 21.82 -13.80 30.51
N ILE A 125 22.14 -14.54 29.43
CA ILE A 125 22.82 -15.84 29.55
C ILE A 125 24.21 -15.67 30.16
N LYS A 126 24.97 -14.66 29.72
CA LYS A 126 26.30 -14.34 30.26
C LYS A 126 26.26 -13.92 31.73
N GLU A 127 25.29 -13.09 32.12
CA GLU A 127 25.06 -12.74 33.53
C GLU A 127 24.71 -13.96 34.38
N LEU A 128 23.90 -14.89 33.85
CA LEU A 128 23.55 -16.15 34.50
C LEU A 128 24.78 -17.05 34.69
N GLU A 129 25.60 -17.23 33.66
CA GLU A 129 26.86 -17.98 33.76
C GLU A 129 27.80 -17.40 34.81
N ASP A 130 27.98 -16.07 34.83
CA ASP A 130 28.84 -15.42 35.81
C ASP A 130 28.25 -15.49 37.23
N SER A 131 26.93 -15.50 37.35
CA SER A 131 26.24 -15.79 38.63
C SER A 131 26.46 -17.23 39.09
N GLN A 132 26.41 -18.22 38.18
CA GLN A 132 26.71 -19.61 38.47
C GLN A 132 28.19 -19.79 38.89
N LYS A 133 29.13 -19.13 38.21
CA LYS A 133 30.57 -19.12 38.58
C LYS A 133 30.78 -18.51 39.97
N ARG A 134 30.06 -17.43 40.32
CA ARG A 134 30.08 -16.86 41.68
C ARG A 134 29.50 -17.82 42.73
N ASN A 135 28.38 -18.47 42.43
CA ASN A 135 27.73 -19.44 43.32
C ASN A 135 28.62 -20.67 43.58
N ALA A 136 29.30 -21.20 42.55
CA ALA A 136 30.26 -22.29 42.69
C ALA A 136 31.39 -21.91 43.66
N ARG A 137 32.03 -20.76 43.46
CA ARG A 137 33.07 -20.25 44.38
C ARG A 137 32.57 -20.03 45.81
N GLN A 138 31.30 -19.66 45.99
CA GLN A 138 30.70 -19.56 47.33
C GLN A 138 30.47 -20.94 47.96
N LYS A 139 30.04 -21.94 47.20
CA LYS A 139 29.92 -23.33 47.68
C LYS A 139 31.26 -23.92 48.08
N ASP A 140 32.31 -23.66 47.32
CA ASP A 140 33.65 -24.14 47.66
C ASP A 140 34.17 -23.48 48.94
N LYS A 141 33.97 -22.16 49.12
CA LYS A 141 34.25 -21.47 50.39
C LYS A 141 33.43 -21.99 51.58
N LEU A 142 32.16 -22.37 51.37
CA LEU A 142 31.35 -22.97 52.41
C LEU A 142 31.91 -24.34 52.83
N ARG A 143 32.35 -25.17 51.88
CA ARG A 143 33.03 -26.44 52.16
C ARG A 143 34.35 -26.25 52.90
N GLU A 144 35.15 -25.24 52.53
CA GLU A 144 36.37 -24.87 53.27
C GLU A 144 36.04 -24.51 54.73
N LEU A 145 34.99 -23.70 54.95
CA LEU A 145 34.53 -23.34 56.30
C LEU A 145 33.94 -24.53 57.08
N GLU A 146 33.26 -25.46 56.41
CA GLU A 146 32.78 -26.72 57.01
C GLU A 146 33.96 -27.59 57.48
N VAL A 147 35.01 -27.75 56.67
CA VAL A 147 36.23 -28.48 57.04
C VAL A 147 36.91 -27.80 58.23
N VAL A 148 37.11 -26.48 58.20
CA VAL A 148 37.68 -25.72 59.32
C VAL A 148 36.81 -25.84 60.58
N GLY A 149 35.48 -25.89 60.43
CA GLY A 149 34.55 -26.15 61.54
C GLY A 149 34.79 -27.51 62.19
N ILE A 150 34.91 -28.57 61.38
CA ILE A 150 35.22 -29.94 61.86
C ILE A 150 36.58 -29.99 62.55
N GLU A 151 37.60 -29.29 62.03
CA GLU A 151 38.92 -29.17 62.67
C GLU A 151 38.83 -28.49 64.05
N HIS A 152 38.02 -27.42 64.17
CA HIS A 152 37.79 -26.75 65.45
C HIS A 152 37.02 -27.64 66.45
N GLU A 153 36.01 -28.39 66.00
CA GLU A 153 35.31 -29.36 66.84
C GLU A 153 36.24 -30.46 67.36
N ASN A 154 37.10 -31.00 66.50
CA ASN A 154 38.13 -31.98 66.88
C ASN A 154 39.12 -31.39 67.90
N ALA A 155 39.60 -30.17 67.69
CA ALA A 155 40.48 -29.48 68.63
C ALA A 155 39.79 -29.25 70.00
N ILE A 156 38.49 -28.92 70.01
CA ILE A 156 37.69 -28.81 71.25
C ILE A 156 37.58 -30.16 71.95
N LEU A 157 37.40 -31.27 71.22
CA LEU A 157 37.36 -32.62 71.79
C LEU A 157 38.72 -33.02 72.40
N GLU A 158 39.83 -32.76 71.71
CA GLU A 158 41.17 -32.97 72.27
C GLU A 158 41.41 -32.15 73.55
N LEU A 159 41.02 -30.87 73.55
CA LEU A 159 41.17 -30.00 74.72
C LEU A 159 40.29 -30.48 75.89
N LYS A 160 39.07 -30.96 75.63
CA LYS A 160 38.22 -31.61 76.63
C LYS A 160 38.88 -32.88 77.21
N GLU A 161 39.49 -33.71 76.37
CA GLU A 161 40.19 -34.92 76.83
C GLU A 161 41.44 -34.58 77.66
N LYS A 162 42.25 -33.61 77.21
CA LYS A 162 43.40 -33.06 77.95
C LYS A 162 42.96 -32.48 79.30
N MET A 163 41.86 -31.72 79.34
CA MET A 163 41.28 -31.20 80.57
C MET A 163 40.81 -32.34 81.51
N GLN A 164 40.17 -33.39 80.99
CA GLN A 164 39.80 -34.54 81.82
C GLN A 164 41.03 -35.27 82.38
N LYS A 165 42.09 -35.47 81.57
CA LYS A 165 43.36 -36.06 82.03
C LYS A 165 43.98 -35.21 83.14
N LEU A 166 43.97 -33.88 83.02
CA LEU A 166 44.44 -32.96 84.06
C LEU A 166 43.56 -33.02 85.33
N LYS A 167 42.23 -33.07 85.21
CA LYS A 167 41.33 -33.25 86.36
C LYS A 167 41.58 -34.56 87.12
N ARG A 168 41.82 -35.68 86.41
CA ARG A 168 42.18 -36.96 87.06
C ARG A 168 43.53 -36.89 87.78
N LYS A 169 44.53 -36.22 87.17
CA LYS A 169 45.82 -35.98 87.82
C LYS A 169 45.72 -35.07 89.05
N LEU A 170 44.87 -34.03 88.98
CA LEU A 170 44.63 -33.14 90.11
C LEU A 170 43.95 -33.90 91.26
N ALA A 171 42.89 -34.67 90.99
CA ALA A 171 42.22 -35.47 92.01
C ALA A 171 43.16 -36.49 92.68
N ALA A 172 44.01 -37.17 91.90
CA ALA A 172 45.01 -38.09 92.45
C ALA A 172 46.10 -37.38 93.28
N ALA A 173 46.46 -36.14 92.92
CA ALA A 173 47.38 -35.31 93.70
C ALA A 173 46.73 -34.72 94.96
N GLU A 174 45.41 -34.44 94.92
CA GLU A 174 44.62 -34.04 96.08
C GLU A 174 44.45 -35.21 97.07
N GLU A 175 44.28 -36.44 96.57
CA GLU A 175 44.26 -37.68 97.36
C GLU A 175 45.62 -37.96 98.02
N ASP A 176 46.71 -37.98 97.25
CA ASP A 176 48.09 -38.12 97.79
C ASP A 176 48.47 -36.99 98.77
N ALA A 177 47.98 -35.77 98.55
CA ALA A 177 48.15 -34.66 99.49
C ALA A 177 47.29 -34.82 100.76
N ALA A 178 46.08 -35.38 100.66
CA ALA A 178 45.23 -35.69 101.80
C ALA A 178 45.81 -36.82 102.66
N ASP A 179 46.32 -37.88 102.03
CA ASP A 179 47.03 -38.98 102.70
C ASP A 179 48.27 -38.46 103.45
N LYS A 180 49.09 -37.63 102.79
CA LYS A 180 50.26 -36.97 103.42
C LYS A 180 49.86 -36.00 104.52
N ALA A 181 48.73 -35.30 104.39
CA ALA A 181 48.22 -34.42 105.45
C ALA A 181 47.72 -35.24 106.66
N GLU A 182 47.13 -36.41 106.44
CA GLU A 182 46.70 -37.31 107.51
C GLU A 182 47.89 -38.03 108.15
N GLU A 183 48.92 -38.40 107.38
CA GLU A 183 50.19 -38.91 107.90
C GLU A 183 50.91 -37.83 108.73
N ALA A 184 50.92 -36.58 108.27
CA ALA A 184 51.44 -35.44 109.01
C ALA A 184 50.65 -35.14 110.29
N LYS A 185 49.31 -35.26 110.28
CA LYS A 185 48.50 -35.22 111.52
C LYS A 185 48.86 -36.35 112.46
N ASN A 186 49.00 -37.58 111.98
CA ASN A 186 49.40 -38.72 112.80
C ASN A 186 50.79 -38.53 113.42
N LEU A 187 51.74 -37.92 112.69
CA LEU A 187 53.04 -37.47 113.20
C LEU A 187 52.90 -36.36 114.24
N ALA A 188 52.05 -35.35 114.00
CA ALA A 188 51.79 -34.26 114.93
C ALA A 188 51.12 -34.75 116.23
N VAL A 189 50.21 -35.73 116.16
CA VAL A 189 49.59 -36.39 117.32
C VAL A 189 50.64 -37.19 118.10
N ARG A 190 51.53 -37.94 117.43
CA ARG A 190 52.65 -38.63 118.10
C ARG A 190 53.62 -37.67 118.79
N LEU A 191 53.89 -36.51 118.18
CA LEU A 191 54.70 -35.45 118.78
C LEU A 191 53.99 -34.74 119.93
N ALA A 192 52.68 -34.50 119.83
CA ALA A 192 51.87 -33.92 120.90
C ALA A 192 51.79 -34.85 122.12
N VAL A 193 51.64 -36.17 121.92
CA VAL A 193 51.70 -37.17 123.00
C VAL A 193 53.09 -37.17 123.66
N ARG A 194 54.17 -37.01 122.89
CA ARG A 194 55.54 -36.92 123.41
C ARG A 194 55.77 -35.65 124.25
N LEU A 195 55.35 -34.49 123.74
CA LEU A 195 55.49 -33.20 124.43
C LEU A 195 54.54 -33.03 125.63
N SER A 196 53.40 -33.75 125.65
CA SER A 196 52.48 -33.78 126.80
C SER A 196 53.01 -34.60 127.99
N LEU A 197 53.98 -35.49 127.77
CA LEU A 197 54.62 -36.29 128.81
C LEU A 197 55.84 -35.61 129.45
N GLU A 198 56.45 -34.62 128.79
CA GLU A 198 57.65 -33.91 129.29
C GLU A 198 57.32 -32.61 130.09
N ALA A 199 56.04 -32.21 130.18
CA ALA A 199 55.63 -30.89 130.67
C ALA A 199 55.01 -30.84 132.08
N ILE A 200 55.02 -31.94 132.86
CA ILE A 200 54.33 -32.03 134.17
C ILE A 200 55.30 -32.15 135.38
N GLU A 201 56.57 -32.50 135.17
CA GLU A 201 57.59 -32.49 136.24
C GLU A 201 58.53 -31.28 136.16
N ARG A 202 58.28 -30.26 136.99
CA ARG A 202 59.24 -29.35 137.70
C ARG A 202 58.67 -27.95 137.91
N SER A 203 57.81 -27.81 138.91
CA SER A 203 57.51 -26.53 139.55
C SER A 203 57.04 -26.76 140.98
N VAL A 204 57.88 -26.43 141.98
CA VAL A 204 57.52 -26.20 143.41
C VAL A 204 58.77 -25.91 144.27
N ASN A 205 58.70 -24.87 145.12
CA ASN A 205 59.53 -24.58 146.33
C ASN A 205 61.05 -24.30 146.18
N MET A 206 61.81 -23.64 147.09
CA MET A 206 61.62 -22.80 148.31
C MET A 206 63.00 -22.13 148.66
N VAL A 207 63.21 -21.12 149.53
CA VAL A 207 62.46 -19.90 149.97
C VAL A 207 63.34 -19.06 150.97
N LEU A 208 63.12 -17.73 151.10
CA LEU A 208 63.62 -16.82 152.19
C LEU A 208 65.16 -16.59 152.28
N THR A 209 65.76 -15.61 153.00
CA THR A 209 65.34 -14.55 153.96
C THR A 209 66.44 -13.46 154.08
N THR A 210 66.14 -12.21 154.47
CA THR A 210 66.73 -11.47 155.65
C THR A 210 66.32 -9.97 155.68
N PRO A 211 66.34 -9.27 156.85
CA PRO A 211 65.54 -8.05 157.06
C PRO A 211 66.32 -6.79 157.50
N SER A 212 65.62 -5.65 157.49
CA SER A 212 65.64 -4.54 158.48
C SER A 212 65.73 -3.13 157.87
N CYS A 213 64.66 -2.33 158.02
CA CYS A 213 64.64 -0.87 158.30
C CYS A 213 63.22 -0.30 158.18
N LEU A 214 62.33 -0.68 159.10
CA LEU A 214 61.01 -0.08 159.26
C LEU A 214 61.11 1.21 160.06
N LEU A 215 60.85 2.36 159.41
CA LEU A 215 60.19 3.58 159.95
C LEU A 215 60.31 4.83 159.04
N LEU A 216 60.57 4.66 157.73
CA LEU A 216 60.34 5.72 156.73
C LEU A 216 59.52 5.29 155.50
N MET A 217 59.15 4.00 155.40
CA MET A 217 58.53 3.45 154.18
C MET A 217 57.02 3.65 154.06
N GLN A 218 56.23 3.72 155.14
CA GLN A 218 54.75 3.71 155.05
C GLN A 218 54.15 4.84 154.21
N ALA A 219 54.73 6.05 154.23
CA ALA A 219 54.27 7.16 153.40
C ALA A 219 54.63 6.97 151.91
N VAL A 220 55.81 6.39 151.65
CA VAL A 220 56.28 6.10 150.28
C VAL A 220 55.57 4.88 149.71
N GLU A 221 55.28 3.85 150.50
CA GLU A 221 54.52 2.67 150.10
C GLU A 221 53.07 3.03 149.75
N SER A 222 52.38 3.84 150.55
CA SER A 222 51.03 4.31 150.21
C SER A 222 51.01 5.15 148.91
N ALA A 223 52.00 6.03 148.72
CA ALA A 223 52.14 6.79 147.47
C ALA A 223 52.53 5.90 146.27
N TRP A 224 53.36 4.88 146.48
CA TRP A 224 53.82 3.94 145.44
C TRP A 224 52.76 2.91 145.06
N GLU A 225 51.95 2.43 146.01
CA GLU A 225 50.78 1.61 145.77
C GLU A 225 49.70 2.39 145.02
N ALA A 226 49.47 3.66 145.39
CA ALA A 226 48.58 4.55 144.65
C ALA A 226 49.10 4.82 143.22
N ALA A 227 50.39 5.14 143.06
CA ALA A 227 51.02 5.36 141.75
C ALA A 227 51.08 4.08 140.90
N ARG A 228 51.28 2.91 141.52
CA ARG A 228 51.20 1.58 140.88
C ARG A 228 49.76 1.28 140.46
N GLY A 229 48.77 1.61 141.30
CA GLY A 229 47.35 1.51 141.00
C GLY A 229 46.99 2.36 139.77
N GLN A 230 47.33 3.65 139.80
CA GLN A 230 47.14 4.57 138.68
C GLN A 230 47.88 4.10 137.42
N ASN A 231 49.14 3.65 137.51
CA ASN A 231 49.87 3.09 136.36
C ASN A 231 49.26 1.79 135.84
N LYS A 232 48.68 0.94 136.70
CA LYS A 232 47.97 -0.29 136.28
C LYS A 232 46.68 0.06 135.56
N THR A 233 45.94 1.07 136.03
CA THR A 233 44.73 1.58 135.35
C THR A 233 45.09 2.25 134.02
N ALA A 234 46.11 3.11 133.99
CA ALA A 234 46.60 3.76 132.78
C ALA A 234 47.14 2.74 131.74
N LEU A 235 47.87 1.71 132.19
CA LEU A 235 48.31 0.60 131.34
C LEU A 235 47.12 -0.22 130.81
N HIS A 236 46.08 -0.44 131.62
CA HIS A 236 44.87 -1.13 131.19
C HIS A 236 44.08 -0.29 130.18
N GLU A 237 43.97 1.02 130.38
CA GLU A 237 43.40 1.95 129.40
C GLU A 237 44.22 2.02 128.10
N LEU A 238 45.55 2.10 128.19
CA LEU A 238 46.43 2.07 127.03
C LEU A 238 46.29 0.76 126.26
N LYS A 239 46.27 -0.39 126.96
CA LYS A 239 45.98 -1.70 126.31
C LYS A 239 44.60 -1.71 125.65
N LYS A 240 43.55 -1.20 126.31
CA LYS A 240 42.19 -1.10 125.74
C LYS A 240 42.17 -0.20 124.50
N LYS A 241 42.85 0.95 124.53
CA LYS A 241 42.98 1.88 123.40
C LYS A 241 43.81 1.26 122.27
N CYS A 242 44.93 0.59 122.55
CA CYS A 242 45.73 -0.12 121.56
C CYS A 242 44.96 -1.27 120.89
N VAL A 243 44.19 -2.05 121.64
CA VAL A 243 43.33 -3.11 121.07
C VAL A 243 42.24 -2.50 120.21
N ALA A 244 41.57 -1.43 120.66
CA ALA A 244 40.56 -0.73 119.86
C ALA A 244 41.15 -0.12 118.57
N CYS A 245 42.33 0.50 118.63
CA CYS A 245 43.03 1.02 117.46
C CYS A 245 43.49 -0.09 116.50
N THR A 246 43.99 -1.21 117.01
CA THR A 246 44.38 -2.37 116.18
C THR A 246 43.16 -2.98 115.48
N LEU A 247 42.03 -3.12 116.21
CA LEU A 247 40.77 -3.61 115.67
C LEU A 247 40.25 -2.66 114.58
N GLY A 248 40.15 -1.35 114.87
CA GLY A 248 39.73 -0.34 113.91
C GLY A 248 40.62 -0.28 112.67
N LEU A 249 41.94 -0.38 112.83
CA LEU A 249 42.89 -0.46 111.72
C LEU A 249 42.70 -1.74 110.88
N SER A 250 42.33 -2.86 111.50
CA SER A 250 42.01 -4.10 110.78
C SER A 250 40.70 -3.98 109.99
N THR A 251 39.68 -3.35 110.56
CA THR A 251 38.41 -3.04 109.89
C THR A 251 38.64 -2.14 108.68
N VAL A 252 39.29 -0.98 108.87
CA VAL A 252 39.62 -0.04 107.78
C VAL A 252 40.44 -0.71 106.68
N LYS A 253 41.40 -1.59 107.01
CA LYS A 253 42.14 -2.37 106.00
C LYS A 253 41.24 -3.34 105.22
N SER A 254 40.26 -3.96 105.86
CA SER A 254 39.31 -4.86 105.19
C SER A 254 38.34 -4.08 104.27
N GLU A 255 37.84 -2.93 104.74
CA GLU A 255 36.99 -2.01 103.97
C GLU A 255 37.75 -1.43 102.78
N THR A 256 39.02 -1.02 102.97
CA THR A 256 39.89 -0.53 101.89
C THR A 256 40.07 -1.60 100.81
N LYS A 257 40.33 -2.86 101.18
CA LYS A 257 40.40 -3.97 100.22
C LYS A 257 39.09 -4.17 99.47
N HIS A 258 37.96 -4.18 100.18
CA HIS A 258 36.63 -4.33 99.56
C HIS A 258 36.33 -3.17 98.58
N ALA A 259 36.66 -1.93 98.95
CA ALA A 259 36.56 -0.77 98.08
C ALA A 259 37.47 -0.91 96.84
N SER A 260 38.71 -1.35 96.99
CA SER A 260 39.62 -1.60 95.85
C SER A 260 39.07 -2.66 94.88
N TYR A 261 38.51 -3.77 95.39
CA TYR A 261 37.86 -4.77 94.54
C TYR A 261 36.62 -4.21 93.83
N ARG A 262 35.82 -3.36 94.51
CA ARG A 262 34.65 -2.74 93.89
C ARG A 262 35.02 -1.72 92.82
N ILE A 263 36.07 -0.92 93.04
CA ILE A 263 36.62 0.01 92.03
C ILE A 263 37.06 -0.79 90.80
N HIS A 264 37.88 -1.83 90.96
CA HIS A 264 38.35 -2.63 89.84
C HIS A 264 37.20 -3.31 89.06
N ALA A 265 36.16 -3.79 89.75
CA ALA A 265 34.97 -4.32 89.09
C ALA A 265 34.23 -3.25 88.27
N LEU A 266 34.10 -2.03 88.80
CA LEU A 266 33.50 -0.89 88.09
C LEU A 266 34.35 -0.46 86.88
N ASP A 267 35.68 -0.47 86.98
CA ASP A 267 36.58 -0.17 85.85
C ASP A 267 36.36 -1.17 84.70
N VAL A 268 36.23 -2.46 85.01
CA VAL A 268 35.92 -3.52 84.01
C VAL A 268 34.52 -3.35 83.43
N GLU A 269 33.52 -2.97 84.23
CA GLU A 269 32.17 -2.64 83.75
C GLU A 269 32.21 -1.43 82.79
N VAL A 270 33.00 -0.39 83.11
CA VAL A 270 33.19 0.82 82.28
C VAL A 270 33.90 0.51 80.96
N GLU A 271 35.00 -0.25 80.96
CA GLU A 271 35.69 -0.66 79.72
C GLU A 271 34.78 -1.55 78.84
N THR A 272 33.97 -2.42 79.46
CA THR A 272 32.96 -3.22 78.76
C THR A 272 31.85 -2.35 78.15
N ALA A 273 31.46 -1.26 78.81
CA ALA A 273 30.50 -0.29 78.27
C ALA A 273 31.11 0.55 77.13
N GLN A 274 32.36 1.01 77.27
CA GLN A 274 33.07 1.77 76.24
C GLN A 274 33.30 0.96 74.96
N THR A 275 33.70 -0.30 75.07
CA THR A 275 33.88 -1.19 73.91
C THR A 275 32.57 -1.43 73.17
N LYS A 276 31.46 -1.65 73.89
CA LYS A 276 30.10 -1.74 73.31
C LYS A 276 29.67 -0.44 72.64
N LEU A 277 29.98 0.72 73.22
CA LEU A 277 29.69 2.04 72.63
C LEU A 277 30.45 2.22 71.31
N ARG A 278 31.77 1.98 71.30
CA ARG A 278 32.59 2.04 70.07
C ARG A 278 32.10 1.08 68.98
N GLN A 279 31.54 -0.08 69.35
CA GLN A 279 30.91 -1.00 68.39
C GLN A 279 29.59 -0.44 67.84
N LYS A 280 28.74 0.16 68.68
CA LYS A 280 27.51 0.85 68.27
C LYS A 280 27.80 2.00 67.31
N ASP A 281 28.84 2.79 67.57
CA ASP A 281 29.24 3.92 66.74
C ASP A 281 29.66 3.48 65.32
N ARG A 282 30.41 2.36 65.20
CA ARG A 282 30.76 1.78 63.89
C ARG A 282 29.52 1.36 63.10
N VAL A 283 28.58 0.67 63.74
CA VAL A 283 27.32 0.25 63.11
C VAL A 283 26.48 1.46 62.70
N ILE A 284 26.49 2.55 63.46
CA ILE A 284 25.83 3.81 63.08
C ILE A 284 26.44 4.40 61.80
N GLU A 285 27.77 4.34 61.65
CA GLU A 285 28.43 4.86 60.44
C GLU A 285 28.19 3.96 59.22
N GLU A 286 28.25 2.64 59.36
CA GLU A 286 27.85 1.67 58.31
C GLU A 286 26.39 1.91 57.86
N LEU A 287 25.48 2.21 58.81
CA LEU A 287 24.09 2.57 58.51
C LEU A 287 23.94 3.94 57.84
N ARG A 288 24.85 4.90 58.08
CA ARG A 288 24.90 6.19 57.36
C ARG A 288 25.39 6.02 55.93
N GLU A 289 26.46 5.26 55.72
CA GLU A 289 26.99 4.97 54.39
C GLU A 289 25.96 4.26 53.51
N THR A 290 25.32 3.21 54.03
CA THR A 290 24.23 2.52 53.33
C THR A 290 23.03 3.42 53.06
N ASN A 291 22.66 4.32 53.99
CA ASN A 291 21.62 5.33 53.74
C ASN A 291 21.98 6.30 52.60
N VAL A 292 23.25 6.72 52.50
CA VAL A 292 23.75 7.56 51.41
C VAL A 292 23.73 6.82 50.07
N LEU A 293 24.08 5.53 50.04
CA LEU A 293 23.98 4.71 48.83
C LEU A 293 22.52 4.53 48.39
N LEU A 294 21.61 4.19 49.32
CA LEU A 294 20.18 4.06 49.03
C LEU A 294 19.57 5.38 48.51
N LYS A 295 19.99 6.54 49.05
CA LYS A 295 19.57 7.85 48.52
C LYS A 295 20.02 8.06 47.06
N LYS A 296 21.26 7.71 46.72
CA LYS A 296 21.76 7.79 45.33
C LYS A 296 20.97 6.87 44.40
N ASP A 297 20.69 5.65 44.84
CA ASP A 297 19.90 4.69 44.06
C ASP A 297 18.45 5.17 43.86
N VAL A 298 17.81 5.73 44.90
CA VAL A 298 16.49 6.37 44.80
C VAL A 298 16.52 7.53 43.80
N SER A 299 17.46 8.46 43.90
CA SER A 299 17.57 9.57 42.94
C SER A 299 17.75 9.08 41.49
N ARG A 300 18.55 8.04 41.26
CA ARG A 300 18.73 7.41 39.94
C ARG A 300 17.47 6.70 39.44
N LEU A 301 16.67 6.11 40.33
CA LEU A 301 15.39 5.50 39.96
C LEU A 301 14.33 6.57 39.64
N THR A 302 14.29 7.67 40.39
CA THR A 302 13.43 8.82 40.11
C THR A 302 13.72 9.42 38.73
N SER A 303 14.98 9.70 38.40
CA SER A 303 15.32 10.28 37.09
C SER A 303 14.93 9.34 35.93
N ARG A 304 15.16 8.02 36.08
CA ARG A 304 14.73 7.04 35.06
C ARG A 304 13.20 6.94 34.93
N LEU A 305 12.45 7.19 36.01
CA LEU A 305 10.99 7.24 35.98
C LEU A 305 10.49 8.52 35.28
N GLU A 306 11.18 9.64 35.47
CA GLU A 306 10.92 10.89 34.75
C GLU A 306 11.20 10.73 33.25
N ASP A 307 12.36 10.16 32.87
CA ASP A 307 12.72 9.85 31.48
C ASP A 307 11.67 8.96 30.79
N LEU A 308 11.24 7.88 31.47
CA LEU A 308 10.21 6.97 30.97
C LEU A 308 8.84 7.65 30.86
N SER A 309 8.51 8.56 31.79
CA SER A 309 7.25 9.31 31.76
C SER A 309 7.22 10.30 30.59
N ALA A 310 8.34 10.98 30.30
CA ALA A 310 8.49 11.84 29.14
C ALA A 310 8.38 11.04 27.82
N SER A 311 9.06 9.90 27.74
CA SER A 311 8.96 8.98 26.58
C SER A 311 7.53 8.46 26.37
N LEU A 312 6.80 8.13 27.44
CA LEU A 312 5.39 7.74 27.36
C LEU A 312 4.48 8.89 26.90
N SER A 313 4.77 10.15 27.26
CA SER A 313 4.02 11.32 26.77
C SER A 313 4.21 11.49 25.26
N ALA A 314 5.46 11.52 24.79
CA ALA A 314 5.77 11.63 23.36
C ALA A 314 5.17 10.46 22.54
N THR A 315 5.16 9.25 23.10
CA THR A 315 4.52 8.09 22.45
C THR A 315 3.00 8.25 22.32
N ARG A 316 2.33 8.86 23.32
CA ARG A 316 0.88 9.15 23.25
C ARG A 316 0.56 10.24 22.23
N GLU A 317 1.40 11.26 22.12
CA GLU A 317 1.27 12.32 21.11
C GLU A 317 1.36 11.72 19.69
N LEU A 318 2.36 10.87 19.44
CA LEU A 318 2.51 10.15 18.17
C LEU A 318 1.32 9.23 17.85
N VAL A 319 0.71 8.58 18.85
CA VAL A 319 -0.53 7.80 18.67
C VAL A 319 -1.69 8.71 18.23
N GLY A 320 -1.86 9.87 18.88
CA GLY A 320 -2.88 10.86 18.50
C GLY A 320 -2.71 11.36 17.06
N GLU A 321 -1.48 11.68 16.64
CA GLU A 321 -1.19 12.06 15.25
C GLU A 321 -1.58 10.98 14.23
N LYS A 322 -1.39 9.69 14.59
CA LYS A 322 -1.73 8.54 13.74
C LYS A 322 -3.23 8.28 13.68
N ASP A 323 -3.95 8.46 14.78
CA ASP A 323 -5.41 8.37 14.81
C ASP A 323 -6.05 9.47 13.93
N GLU A 324 -5.54 10.70 13.98
CA GLU A 324 -5.97 11.76 13.06
C GLU A 324 -5.62 11.43 11.59
N GLU A 325 -4.46 10.83 11.32
CA GLU A 325 -4.07 10.41 9.97
C GLU A 325 -5.00 9.32 9.43
N LEU A 326 -5.44 8.40 10.29
CA LEU A 326 -6.42 7.36 9.97
C LEU A 326 -7.80 7.95 9.68
N GLU A 327 -8.27 8.94 10.44
CA GLU A 327 -9.53 9.62 10.15
C GLU A 327 -9.48 10.41 8.83
N ARG A 328 -8.38 11.15 8.58
CA ARG A 328 -8.15 11.85 7.29
C ARG A 328 -8.19 10.86 6.11
N LYS A 329 -7.56 9.69 6.23
CA LYS A 329 -7.59 8.64 5.20
C LYS A 329 -8.97 7.98 5.06
N SER A 330 -9.68 7.79 6.17
CA SER A 330 -11.05 7.24 6.16
C SER A 330 -12.03 8.18 5.47
N GLU A 331 -11.90 9.50 5.67
CA GLU A 331 -12.68 10.51 4.96
C GLU A 331 -12.34 10.54 3.46
N GLN A 332 -11.06 10.46 3.08
CA GLN A 332 -10.68 10.33 1.66
C GLN A 332 -11.28 9.07 1.02
N LEU A 333 -11.32 7.94 1.74
CA LEU A 333 -11.95 6.71 1.27
C LEU A 333 -13.47 6.88 1.08
N ARG A 334 -14.15 7.56 2.01
CA ARG A 334 -15.60 7.91 1.89
C ARG A 334 -15.87 8.73 0.63
N ASN A 335 -15.05 9.76 0.37
CA ASN A 335 -15.19 10.62 -0.82
C ASN A 335 -14.87 9.90 -2.14
N LYS A 336 -13.81 9.07 -2.19
CA LYS A 336 -13.57 8.22 -3.38
C LYS A 336 -14.70 7.23 -3.63
N LYS A 337 -15.34 6.72 -2.58
CA LYS A 337 -16.49 5.81 -2.69
C LYS A 337 -17.76 6.51 -3.22
N THR A 338 -17.97 7.79 -2.95
CA THR A 338 -19.08 8.56 -3.54
C THR A 338 -18.77 8.97 -4.98
N GLU A 339 -17.52 9.29 -5.30
CA GLU A 339 -17.04 9.54 -6.67
C GLU A 339 -17.26 8.31 -7.57
N VAL A 340 -16.79 7.11 -7.16
CA VAL A 340 -17.00 5.85 -7.90
C VAL A 340 -18.49 5.60 -8.17
N LYS A 341 -19.36 5.73 -7.16
CA LYS A 341 -20.82 5.61 -7.33
C LYS A 341 -21.44 6.62 -8.30
N THR A 342 -20.78 7.77 -8.48
CA THR A 342 -21.24 8.79 -9.42
C THR A 342 -20.80 8.43 -10.84
N LEU A 343 -19.59 7.89 -11.00
CA LEU A 343 -19.10 7.36 -12.27
C LEU A 343 -19.90 6.13 -12.73
N GLU A 344 -20.25 5.21 -11.83
CA GLU A 344 -21.12 4.05 -12.13
C GLU A 344 -22.45 4.50 -12.78
N ARG A 345 -23.12 5.51 -12.21
CA ARG A 345 -24.36 6.07 -12.77
C ARG A 345 -24.19 6.73 -14.13
N ILE A 346 -23.02 7.32 -14.38
CA ILE A 346 -22.69 7.94 -15.68
C ILE A 346 -22.44 6.85 -16.72
N ASP A 347 -21.80 5.74 -16.35
CA ASP A 347 -21.57 4.60 -17.23
C ASP A 347 -22.88 3.91 -17.59
N ASP A 348 -23.74 3.62 -16.60
CA ASP A 348 -25.10 3.09 -16.82
C ASP A 348 -25.90 3.99 -17.78
N SER A 349 -25.97 5.30 -17.50
CA SER A 349 -26.67 6.25 -18.37
C SER A 349 -26.06 6.38 -19.77
N SER A 350 -24.74 6.17 -19.90
CA SER A 350 -24.05 6.17 -21.20
C SER A 350 -24.36 4.91 -21.99
N LYS A 351 -24.45 3.76 -21.31
CA LYS A 351 -24.82 2.46 -21.88
C LYS A 351 -26.25 2.48 -22.41
N ASP A 352 -27.21 2.95 -21.62
CA ASP A 352 -28.61 3.10 -22.06
C ASP A 352 -28.71 3.95 -23.33
N ARG A 353 -27.99 5.09 -23.36
CA ARG A 353 -27.94 5.98 -24.53
C ARG A 353 -27.23 5.37 -25.75
N ILE A 354 -26.27 4.46 -25.55
CA ILE A 354 -25.65 3.69 -26.63
C ILE A 354 -26.66 2.66 -27.17
N GLU A 355 -27.43 1.99 -26.30
CA GLU A 355 -28.47 1.04 -26.70
C GLU A 355 -29.57 1.73 -27.53
N ASP A 356 -30.05 2.91 -27.11
CA ASP A 356 -30.97 3.76 -27.90
C ASP A 356 -30.42 4.11 -29.29
N LEU A 357 -29.16 4.51 -29.37
CA LEU A 357 -28.50 4.86 -30.64
C LEU A 357 -28.32 3.63 -31.54
N VAL A 358 -28.04 2.45 -30.99
CA VAL A 358 -27.94 1.19 -31.74
C VAL A 358 -29.30 0.78 -32.30
N CYS A 359 -30.37 0.91 -31.51
CA CYS A 359 -31.74 0.72 -31.98
C CYS A 359 -32.07 1.68 -33.12
N HIS A 360 -31.82 2.97 -32.96
CA HIS A 360 -32.12 3.98 -33.98
C HIS A 360 -31.28 3.81 -35.27
N VAL A 361 -30.01 3.43 -35.16
CA VAL A 361 -29.19 3.07 -36.34
C VAL A 361 -29.77 1.85 -37.07
N SER A 362 -30.31 0.86 -36.34
CA SER A 362 -30.95 -0.32 -36.92
C SER A 362 -32.26 0.04 -37.64
N GLU A 363 -33.07 0.93 -37.07
CA GLU A 363 -34.27 1.49 -37.72
C GLU A 363 -33.93 2.22 -39.03
N LEU A 364 -32.91 3.09 -39.02
CA LEU A 364 -32.47 3.83 -40.20
C LEU A 364 -31.91 2.91 -41.29
N GLN A 365 -31.18 1.85 -40.91
CA GLN A 365 -30.73 0.82 -41.85
C GLN A 365 -31.91 0.07 -42.48
N GLN A 366 -32.94 -0.25 -41.70
CA GLN A 366 -34.15 -0.90 -42.19
C GLN A 366 -34.95 0.01 -43.14
N GLN A 367 -35.14 1.28 -42.78
CA GLN A 367 -35.79 2.29 -43.64
C GLN A 367 -35.04 2.47 -44.97
N LEU A 368 -33.70 2.49 -44.95
CA LEU A 368 -32.88 2.57 -46.16
C LEU A 368 -33.07 1.34 -47.05
N LEU A 369 -33.07 0.13 -46.46
CA LEU A 369 -33.32 -1.12 -47.19
C LEU A 369 -34.72 -1.14 -47.83
N ASP A 370 -35.75 -0.69 -47.13
CA ASP A 370 -37.11 -0.69 -47.65
C ASP A 370 -37.30 0.38 -48.74
N SER A 371 -36.70 1.56 -48.60
CA SER A 371 -36.66 2.57 -49.67
C SER A 371 -35.93 2.07 -50.93
N GLN A 372 -34.84 1.31 -50.76
CA GLN A 372 -34.16 0.65 -51.88
C GLN A 372 -35.03 -0.44 -52.55
N LYS A 373 -35.80 -1.23 -51.77
CA LYS A 373 -36.76 -2.20 -52.32
C LYS A 373 -37.87 -1.51 -53.12
N GLU A 374 -38.44 -0.43 -52.59
CA GLU A 374 -39.48 0.35 -53.29
C GLU A 374 -38.94 0.95 -54.60
N TYR A 375 -37.74 1.54 -54.57
CA TYR A 375 -37.08 2.07 -55.76
C TYR A 375 -36.86 0.98 -56.82
N LEU A 376 -36.32 -0.18 -56.42
CA LEU A 376 -36.15 -1.33 -57.32
C LEU A 376 -37.48 -1.85 -57.87
N HIS A 377 -38.55 -1.86 -57.07
CA HIS A 377 -39.88 -2.26 -57.52
C HIS A 377 -40.46 -1.26 -58.54
N LYS A 378 -40.27 0.04 -58.30
CA LYS A 378 -40.64 1.11 -59.24
C LYS A 378 -39.87 0.99 -60.55
N VAL A 379 -38.55 0.82 -60.52
CA VAL A 379 -37.72 0.62 -61.73
C VAL A 379 -38.16 -0.62 -62.51
N LYS A 380 -38.44 -1.76 -61.83
CA LYS A 380 -38.98 -2.96 -62.49
C LYS A 380 -40.36 -2.72 -63.11
N LYS A 381 -41.24 -1.96 -62.46
CA LYS A 381 -42.56 -1.60 -62.97
C LYS A 381 -42.47 -0.67 -64.18
N ASP A 382 -41.58 0.31 -64.15
CA ASP A 382 -41.36 1.26 -65.23
C ASP A 382 -40.69 0.61 -66.46
N GLU A 383 -39.82 -0.39 -66.26
CA GLU A 383 -39.28 -1.16 -67.38
C GLU A 383 -40.31 -2.15 -67.95
N LEU A 384 -41.20 -2.72 -67.12
CA LEU A 384 -42.34 -3.53 -67.58
C LEU A 384 -43.34 -2.70 -68.40
N THR A 385 -43.60 -1.44 -68.04
CA THR A 385 -44.47 -0.57 -68.85
C THR A 385 -43.80 -0.17 -70.15
N ARG A 386 -42.50 0.15 -70.15
CA ARG A 386 -41.72 0.35 -71.39
C ARG A 386 -41.74 -0.86 -72.31
N GLU A 387 -41.54 -2.07 -71.78
CA GLU A 387 -41.56 -3.28 -72.60
C GLU A 387 -42.97 -3.58 -73.16
N LYS A 388 -44.03 -3.26 -72.40
CA LYS A 388 -45.42 -3.31 -72.90
C LYS A 388 -45.67 -2.30 -74.03
N VAL A 389 -45.09 -1.10 -73.98
CA VAL A 389 -45.14 -0.12 -75.08
C VAL A 389 -44.39 -0.66 -76.29
N ARG A 390 -43.11 -1.04 -76.15
CA ARG A 390 -42.32 -1.68 -77.23
C ARG A 390 -43.03 -2.89 -77.85
N ALA A 391 -43.76 -3.68 -77.06
CA ALA A 391 -44.56 -4.81 -77.55
C ALA A 391 -45.79 -4.38 -78.35
N ARG A 392 -46.49 -3.31 -77.95
CA ARG A 392 -47.57 -2.70 -78.75
C ARG A 392 -47.03 -2.15 -80.06
N ASP A 393 -45.96 -1.35 -80.00
CA ASP A 393 -45.36 -0.73 -81.19
C ASP A 393 -44.92 -1.81 -82.21
N ARG A 394 -44.28 -2.89 -81.75
CA ARG A 394 -43.95 -4.05 -82.59
C ARG A 394 -45.18 -4.74 -83.20
N ALA A 395 -46.28 -4.86 -82.46
CA ALA A 395 -47.52 -5.45 -82.95
C ALA A 395 -48.25 -4.53 -83.95
N GLU A 396 -48.21 -3.22 -83.74
CA GLU A 396 -48.77 -2.20 -84.62
C GLU A 396 -48.00 -2.15 -85.95
N ILE A 397 -46.67 -2.05 -85.90
CA ILE A 397 -45.78 -2.16 -87.08
C ILE A 397 -46.04 -3.47 -87.85
N SER A 398 -46.23 -4.59 -87.14
CA SER A 398 -46.54 -5.88 -87.78
C SER A 398 -47.90 -5.86 -88.49
N LYS A 399 -48.92 -5.23 -87.90
CA LYS A 399 -50.26 -5.07 -88.47
C LYS A 399 -50.25 -4.12 -89.68
N GLU A 400 -49.50 -3.02 -89.61
CA GLU A 400 -49.29 -2.12 -90.76
C GLU A 400 -48.62 -2.88 -91.92
N LEU A 401 -47.53 -3.59 -91.64
CA LEU A 401 -46.85 -4.45 -92.61
C LEU A 401 -47.81 -5.49 -93.22
N GLU A 402 -48.66 -6.14 -92.42
CA GLU A 402 -49.67 -7.06 -92.92
C GLU A 402 -50.67 -6.35 -93.86
N THR A 403 -51.19 -5.18 -93.49
CA THR A 403 -52.12 -4.43 -94.35
C THR A 403 -51.48 -3.92 -95.65
N LEU A 404 -50.18 -3.58 -95.62
CA LEU A 404 -49.40 -3.15 -96.79
C LEU A 404 -49.19 -4.29 -97.79
N HIS A 405 -48.97 -5.51 -97.29
CA HIS A 405 -48.71 -6.70 -98.11
C HIS A 405 -49.97 -7.54 -98.42
N LYS A 406 -51.12 -7.26 -97.77
CA LYS A 406 -52.36 -7.99 -98.00
C LYS A 406 -52.82 -7.91 -99.46
N PRO A 407 -52.92 -9.05 -100.19
CA PRO A 407 -53.34 -9.05 -101.58
C PRO A 407 -54.81 -8.65 -101.73
N ARG A 408 -55.08 -7.63 -102.54
CA ARG A 408 -56.40 -7.14 -102.94
C ARG A 408 -56.63 -7.48 -104.41
N ARG A 409 -57.87 -7.77 -104.81
CA ARG A 409 -58.23 -8.01 -106.22
C ARG A 409 -59.07 -6.87 -106.79
N CYS A 410 -58.76 -6.45 -108.01
CA CYS A 410 -59.58 -5.49 -108.75
C CYS A 410 -60.92 -6.12 -109.17
N LYS A 411 -62.04 -5.50 -108.79
CA LYS A 411 -63.40 -5.97 -109.15
C LYS A 411 -63.70 -5.96 -110.66
N ASN A 412 -62.89 -5.31 -111.49
CA ASN A 412 -63.17 -5.12 -112.93
C ASN A 412 -62.27 -5.94 -113.87
N CYS A 413 -61.17 -6.53 -113.39
CA CYS A 413 -60.36 -7.47 -114.20
C CYS A 413 -59.66 -8.58 -113.40
N ASN A 414 -59.96 -8.72 -112.10
CA ASN A 414 -59.47 -9.77 -111.20
C ASN A 414 -57.95 -9.83 -110.95
N GLU A 415 -57.14 -8.92 -111.51
CA GLU A 415 -55.71 -8.81 -111.15
C GLU A 415 -55.53 -8.51 -109.64
N THR A 416 -54.45 -9.07 -109.08
CA THR A 416 -54.13 -9.01 -107.66
C THR A 416 -53.00 -8.03 -107.41
N PHE A 417 -53.16 -7.11 -106.46
CA PHE A 417 -52.18 -6.08 -106.10
C PHE A 417 -52.08 -5.92 -104.58
N THR A 418 -50.96 -5.39 -104.10
CA THR A 418 -50.76 -5.04 -102.67
C THR A 418 -50.77 -3.52 -102.52
N ALA A 419 -51.05 -3.00 -101.31
CA ALA A 419 -51.01 -1.55 -101.10
C ALA A 419 -49.60 -0.99 -101.31
N LYS A 420 -48.55 -1.75 -100.96
CA LYS A 420 -47.14 -1.42 -101.28
C LYS A 420 -46.85 -1.25 -102.78
N SER A 421 -47.57 -1.97 -103.65
CA SER A 421 -47.45 -1.81 -105.12
C SER A 421 -48.27 -0.64 -105.68
N ASN A 422 -49.18 -0.07 -104.90
CA ASN A 422 -50.15 0.94 -105.34
C ASN A 422 -49.63 2.34 -105.00
N THR A 423 -48.76 2.89 -105.86
CA THR A 423 -48.18 4.23 -105.68
C THR A 423 -49.21 5.35 -105.87
N SER A 424 -48.92 6.58 -105.45
CA SER A 424 -49.79 7.75 -105.67
C SER A 424 -50.09 8.08 -107.14
N LEU A 425 -49.31 7.51 -108.08
CA LEU A 425 -49.50 7.61 -109.53
C LEU A 425 -50.33 6.45 -110.11
N SER A 426 -50.70 5.48 -109.28
CA SER A 426 -51.51 4.31 -109.65
C SER A 426 -53.00 4.63 -109.56
N CYS A 427 -53.81 3.99 -110.39
CA CYS A 427 -55.27 4.05 -110.20
C CYS A 427 -55.63 3.26 -108.95
N SER A 428 -56.70 3.65 -108.24
CA SER A 428 -57.22 3.00 -107.00
C SER A 428 -57.50 1.49 -107.12
N PHE A 429 -57.38 0.92 -108.32
CA PHE A 429 -57.61 -0.47 -108.66
C PHE A 429 -56.42 -1.14 -109.40
N HIS A 430 -55.39 -0.40 -109.85
CA HIS A 430 -54.26 -0.94 -110.63
C HIS A 430 -52.94 -0.19 -110.45
N PRO A 431 -51.82 -0.92 -110.23
CA PRO A 431 -50.46 -0.39 -110.42
C PRO A 431 -50.18 -0.22 -111.92
N GLY A 432 -50.50 0.97 -112.46
CA GLY A 432 -50.35 1.28 -113.88
C GLY A 432 -50.12 2.77 -114.11
N ARG A 433 -49.17 3.10 -114.99
CA ARG A 433 -48.78 4.49 -115.28
C ARG A 433 -49.81 5.16 -116.19
N PHE A 434 -50.03 6.46 -115.99
CA PHE A 434 -50.92 7.29 -116.80
C PHE A 434 -50.63 7.22 -118.31
N VAL A 435 -51.68 7.06 -119.14
CA VAL A 435 -51.62 7.16 -120.60
C VAL A 435 -52.83 7.95 -121.10
N ALA A 436 -52.59 9.14 -121.67
CA ALA A 436 -53.62 9.90 -122.37
C ALA A 436 -53.80 9.36 -123.80
N ARG A 437 -55.05 9.11 -124.23
CA ARG A 437 -55.38 8.78 -125.62
C ARG A 437 -56.02 10.00 -126.30
N LYS A 438 -55.56 10.34 -127.51
CA LYS A 438 -56.28 11.23 -128.43
C LYS A 438 -57.14 10.38 -129.37
N TYR A 439 -58.41 10.73 -129.49
CA TYR A 439 -59.27 10.36 -130.62
C TYR A 439 -59.85 11.65 -131.22
N PRO A 440 -60.15 11.70 -132.53
CA PRO A 440 -60.82 12.84 -133.13
C PRO A 440 -62.31 12.83 -132.77
N LEU A 441 -62.90 14.04 -132.69
CA LEU A 441 -64.21 14.37 -132.11
C LEU A 441 -64.18 14.55 -130.58
N GLU A 442 -64.81 15.63 -130.14
CA GLU A 442 -64.56 16.38 -128.91
C GLU A 442 -64.62 15.57 -127.59
N GLY A 443 -63.52 15.61 -126.83
CA GLY A 443 -63.47 15.19 -125.43
C GLY A 443 -62.30 14.27 -125.08
N TYR A 444 -61.39 14.72 -124.21
CA TYR A 444 -60.40 13.83 -123.59
C TYR A 444 -61.09 12.85 -122.64
N GLN A 445 -61.08 11.54 -122.95
CA GLN A 445 -61.63 10.50 -122.08
C GLN A 445 -60.54 9.62 -121.47
N TRP A 446 -60.69 9.29 -120.19
CA TRP A 446 -59.70 8.60 -119.37
C TRP A 446 -59.98 7.09 -119.30
N SER A 447 -58.94 6.25 -119.39
CA SER A 447 -59.06 4.78 -119.24
C SER A 447 -58.08 4.23 -118.21
N CYS A 448 -58.60 3.72 -117.10
CA CYS A 448 -57.82 3.18 -115.96
C CYS A 448 -57.25 1.77 -116.15
N CYS A 449 -57.38 1.16 -117.35
CA CYS A 449 -56.89 -0.18 -117.65
C CYS A 449 -56.23 -0.19 -119.04
N GLN A 450 -54.95 -0.54 -119.10
CA GLN A 450 -54.18 -0.60 -120.36
C GLN A 450 -54.65 -1.74 -121.29
N LYS A 451 -55.27 -2.80 -120.72
CA LYS A 451 -55.82 -3.98 -121.41
C LYS A 451 -57.26 -3.84 -121.95
N ARG A 452 -57.88 -2.64 -121.96
CA ARG A 452 -59.24 -2.48 -122.51
C ARG A 452 -59.25 -2.50 -124.04
N GLU A 453 -60.08 -3.37 -124.61
CA GLU A 453 -60.37 -3.43 -126.04
C GLU A 453 -61.14 -2.19 -126.54
N LEU A 454 -60.95 -1.84 -127.81
CA LEU A 454 -61.43 -0.61 -128.44
C LEU A 454 -62.96 -0.44 -128.46
N SER A 455 -63.73 -1.51 -128.29
CA SER A 455 -65.20 -1.53 -128.28
C SER A 455 -65.84 -1.22 -126.91
N SER A 456 -65.04 -1.10 -125.85
CA SER A 456 -65.54 -0.99 -124.47
C SER A 456 -66.07 0.41 -124.12
N ARG A 457 -67.28 0.50 -123.56
CA ARG A 457 -67.86 1.77 -123.06
C ARG A 457 -66.91 2.50 -122.09
N PRO A 458 -66.83 3.85 -122.15
CA PRO A 458 -65.93 4.63 -121.30
C PRO A 458 -66.17 4.42 -119.82
N CYS A 459 -65.11 4.54 -119.02
CA CYS A 459 -65.17 4.30 -117.59
C CYS A 459 -65.91 5.44 -116.86
N LYS A 460 -67.05 5.14 -116.22
CA LYS A 460 -67.83 6.11 -115.41
C LYS A 460 -67.08 6.72 -114.21
N PHE A 461 -65.84 6.30 -113.96
CA PHE A 461 -64.99 6.77 -112.86
C PHE A 461 -63.73 7.53 -113.32
N ALA A 462 -63.66 7.88 -114.61
CA ALA A 462 -62.70 8.86 -115.13
C ALA A 462 -62.75 10.15 -114.29
N GLY A 463 -61.65 10.48 -113.59
CA GLY A 463 -61.54 11.70 -112.79
C GLY A 463 -61.64 11.52 -111.26
N ARG A 464 -62.04 10.36 -110.72
CA ARG A 464 -61.92 10.11 -109.26
C ARG A 464 -60.50 9.68 -108.90
N HIS A 465 -59.56 10.62 -108.96
CA HIS A 465 -58.32 10.51 -108.20
C HIS A 465 -58.69 10.50 -106.72
N ALA A 466 -58.17 9.53 -105.97
CA ALA A 466 -58.21 9.61 -104.52
C ALA A 466 -57.21 10.69 -104.09
N GLU A 467 -57.71 11.85 -103.66
CA GLU A 467 -56.93 12.72 -102.78
C GLU A 467 -56.62 11.91 -101.52
N SER A 468 -55.40 11.39 -101.47
CA SER A 468 -54.90 10.67 -100.30
C SER A 468 -54.64 11.68 -99.19
N LYS A 469 -55.69 11.99 -98.42
CA LYS A 469 -55.56 12.62 -97.10
C LYS A 469 -54.77 11.69 -96.19
N LEU A 470 -53.47 11.95 -96.12
CA LEU A 470 -52.61 11.70 -94.96
C LEU A 470 -52.54 13.10 -94.30
N LEU A 471 -53.29 13.45 -93.25
CA LEU A 471 -53.51 12.78 -91.95
C LEU A 471 -52.17 12.47 -91.27
N ASP A 472 -51.95 13.22 -90.18
CA ASP A 472 -50.80 13.20 -89.27
C ASP A 472 -50.68 11.88 -88.49
#